data_AF-A0A5S9MHM2-F1
#
_entry.id   AF-A0A5S9MHM2-F1
#
_cell.length_a   1.000
_cell.length_b   1.000
_cell.length_c   1.000
_cell.angle_alpha   90.00
_cell.angle_beta   90.00
_cell.angle_gamma   90.00
#
_symmetry.space_group_name_H-M   'P 1'
#
loop_
_entity.id
_entity.type
_entity.pdbx_description
1 polymer ?
#
loop_
_entity_poly.entity_id
_entity_poly.type
_entity_poly.pdbx_seq_one_letter_code
_entity_poly.pdbx_strand_id
1 'polypeptide(L)' 'MNPKKDSIELEQTKNNPYANIVAVRKGDEKSDKIKTLMEVLHSDKIKEFIDKKYDGAVLPVSE' A
#
# COMPACT_ATOMS: atom_id res chain seq x y z
N MET A 1 15.60 12.43 -6.41
CA MET A 1 15.88 11.87 -5.08
C MET A 1 14.90 10.73 -4.86
N ASN A 2 15.39 9.54 -4.52
CA ASN A 2 14.61 8.34 -4.21
C ASN A 2 14.80 8.03 -2.71
N PRO A 3 13.80 8.26 -1.85
CA PRO A 3 13.95 8.07 -0.41
C PRO A 3 14.44 6.67 -0.03
N LYS A 4 13.98 5.62 -0.73
CA LYS A 4 14.40 4.24 -0.44
C LYS A 4 15.90 3.99 -0.63
N LYS A 5 16.58 4.80 -1.45
CA LYS A 5 18.02 4.67 -1.75
C LYS A 5 18.87 5.76 -1.11
N ASP A 6 18.33 6.98 -1.07
CA ASP A 6 19.10 8.19 -0.76
C ASP A 6 18.89 8.67 0.70
N SER A 7 17.95 8.07 1.46
CA SER A 7 17.68 8.49 2.83
C SER A 7 18.77 8.04 3.80
N ILE A 8 19.08 8.89 4.79
CA ILE A 8 19.91 8.52 5.94
C ILE A 8 19.18 7.49 6.82
N GLU A 9 17.87 7.66 6.99
CA GLU A 9 16.98 6.72 7.67
C GLU A 9 15.64 6.63 6.94
N LEU A 10 15.05 5.43 6.95
CA LEU A 10 13.74 5.14 6.38
C LEU A 10 12.94 4.33 7.39
N GLU A 11 11.70 4.75 7.65
CA GLU A 11 10.80 4.00 8.51
C GLU A 11 10.50 2.63 7.90
N GLN A 12 10.57 1.58 8.72
CA GLN A 12 10.29 0.22 8.27
C GLN A 12 8.81 0.09 7.92
N THR A 13 8.46 -0.72 6.92
CA THR A 13 7.06 -1.06 6.66
C THR A 13 6.54 -2.13 7.62
N LYS A 14 7.42 -3.01 8.10
CA LYS A 14 7.08 -4.06 9.05
C LYS A 14 6.93 -3.48 10.47
N ASN A 15 5.86 -3.87 11.18
CA ASN A 15 5.52 -3.39 12.52
C ASN A 15 5.30 -1.86 12.59
N ASN A 16 4.93 -1.24 11.47
CA ASN A 16 4.63 0.19 11.40
C ASN A 16 3.11 0.41 11.43
N PRO A 17 2.57 1.14 12.42
CA PRO A 17 1.14 1.36 12.57
C PRO A 17 0.56 2.42 11.61
N TYR A 18 1.38 3.05 10.77
CA TYR A 18 1.01 4.19 9.93
C TYR A 18 0.67 3.82 8.47
N ALA A 19 0.27 2.58 8.21
CA ALA A 19 -0.24 2.19 6.91
C ALA A 19 -1.55 2.93 6.58
N ASN A 20 -1.68 3.44 5.35
CA ASN A 20 -2.95 3.95 4.84
C ASN A 20 -3.93 2.78 4.63
N ILE A 21 -5.22 3.00 4.90
CA ILE A 21 -6.26 1.96 4.85
C ILE A 21 -7.43 2.31 3.93
N VAL A 22 -8.11 1.28 3.44
CA VAL A 22 -9.45 1.41 2.84
C VAL A 22 -10.48 1.22 3.94
N ALA A 23 -11.29 2.25 4.20
CA ALA A 23 -12.36 2.19 5.18
C ALA A 23 -13.71 1.93 4.49
N VAL A 24 -14.53 1.07 5.10
CA VAL A 24 -15.89 0.77 4.66
C VAL A 24 -16.85 0.88 5.84
N ARG A 25 -18.16 0.97 5.56
CA ARG A 25 -19.18 0.88 6.62
C ARG A 25 -19.19 -0.53 7.21
N LYS A 26 -19.59 -0.62 8.48
CA LYS A 26 -19.80 -1.89 9.16
C LYS A 26 -20.82 -2.77 8.40
N GLY A 27 -20.44 -4.00 8.10
CA GLY A 27 -21.21 -4.99 7.34
C GLY A 27 -20.85 -5.08 5.85
N ASP A 28 -20.13 -4.10 5.29
CA ASP A 28 -19.79 -4.06 3.86
C ASP A 28 -18.42 -4.70 3.54
N GLU A 29 -17.65 -5.12 4.54
CA GLU A 29 -16.25 -5.58 4.44
C GLU A 29 -16.11 -6.84 3.56
N LYS A 30 -17.18 -7.63 3.49
CA LYS A 30 -17.22 -8.88 2.75
C LYS A 30 -17.99 -8.79 1.44
N SER A 31 -18.48 -7.61 1.06
CA SER A 31 -19.16 -7.42 -0.21
C SER A 31 -18.21 -7.66 -1.39
N ASP A 32 -18.72 -8.22 -2.48
CA ASP A 32 -17.88 -8.62 -3.63
C ASP A 32 -17.14 -7.43 -4.24
N LYS A 33 -17.77 -6.25 -4.25
CA LYS A 33 -17.14 -5.00 -4.72
C LYS A 33 -15.89 -4.63 -3.91
N ILE A 34 -15.95 -4.80 -2.58
CA ILE A 34 -14.83 -4.49 -1.70
C ILE A 34 -13.72 -5.53 -1.87
N LYS A 35 -14.06 -6.82 -1.97
CA LYS A 35 -13.07 -7.87 -2.25
C LYS A 35 -12.33 -7.63 -3.55
N THR A 36 -13.05 -7.37 -4.65
CA THR A 36 -12.43 -7.07 -5.95
C THR A 36 -11.54 -5.83 -5.89
N LEU A 37 -11.96 -4.78 -5.17
CA LEU A 37 -11.12 -3.60 -4.97
C LEU A 37 -9.81 -3.95 -4.25
N MET A 38 -9.89 -4.70 -3.15
CA MET A 38 -8.71 -5.09 -2.37
C MET A 38 -7.77 -6.00 -3.17
N GLU A 39 -8.31 -6.94 -3.95
CA GLU A 39 -7.53 -7.78 -4.88
C GLU A 39 -6.74 -6.94 -5.88
N VAL A 40 -7.36 -5.93 -6.47
CA VAL A 40 -6.69 -5.04 -7.43
C VAL A 40 -5.62 -4.19 -6.74
N LEU A 41 -5.94 -3.59 -5.59
CA LEU A 41 -5.00 -2.74 -4.84
C LEU A 41 -3.77 -3.53 -4.36
N HIS A 42 -3.93 -4.82 -4.04
CA HIS A 42 -2.84 -5.71 -3.66
C HIS A 42 -2.19 -6.46 -4.83
N SER A 43 -2.60 -6.21 -6.07
CA SER A 43 -2.03 -6.85 -7.26
C SER A 43 -0.61 -6.38 -7.55
N ASP A 44 0.21 -7.24 -8.16
CA ASP A 44 1.59 -6.92 -8.52
C ASP A 44 1.68 -5.75 -9.50
N LYS A 45 0.68 -5.63 -10.40
CA LYS A 45 0.57 -4.49 -11.31
C LYS A 45 0.46 -3.16 -10.56
N ILE A 46 -0.35 -3.11 -9.49
CA ILE A 46 -0.50 -1.88 -8.69
C ILE A 46 0.73 -1.62 -7.81
N LYS A 47 1.33 -2.67 -7.24
CA LYS A 47 2.61 -2.54 -6.51
C LYS A 47 3.70 -1.96 -7.40
N GLU A 48 3.88 -2.49 -8.60
CA GLU A 48 4.84 -1.96 -9.58
C GLU A 48 4.53 -0.52 -9.99
N PHE A 49 3.25 -0.19 -10.17
CA PHE A 49 2.85 1.18 -10.48
C PHE A 49 3.27 2.14 -9.36
N ILE A 50 3.03 1.79 -8.10
CA ILE A 50 3.42 2.60 -6.94
C ILE A 50 4.94 2.79 -6.93
N ASP A 51 5.70 1.71 -7.07
CA ASP A 51 7.18 1.77 -7.07
C ASP A 51 7.71 2.68 -8.19
N LYS A 52 7.16 2.57 -9.41
CA LYS A 52 7.58 3.37 -10.57
C LYS A 52 7.13 4.83 -10.48
N LYS A 53 5.96 5.10 -9.90
CA LYS A 53 5.36 6.43 -9.91
C LYS A 53 5.93 7.34 -8.82
N TYR A 54 6.25 6.77 -7.66
CA TYR A 54 6.60 7.52 -6.46
C TYR A 54 8.06 7.37 -6.03
N ASP A 55 8.87 6.61 -6.78
CA ASP A 55 10.32 6.49 -6.56
C ASP A 55 10.70 6.22 -5.09
N GLY A 56 9.99 5.31 -4.43
CA GLY A 56 10.26 4.92 -3.04
C GLY A 56 9.75 5.89 -1.97
N ALA A 57 9.06 6.98 -2.34
CA ALA A 57 8.36 7.85 -1.41
C ALA A 57 7.03 7.25 -0.90
N VAL A 58 6.46 6.30 -1.64
CA VAL A 58 5.29 5.52 -1.25
C VAL A 58 5.67 4.05 -1.32
N LEU A 59 5.41 3.31 -0.25
CA LEU A 59 5.76 1.90 -0.12
C LEU A 59 4.47 1.07 -0.02
N PRO A 60 4.29 0.05 -0.88
CA PRO A 60 3.22 -0.93 -0.70
C PRO A 60 3.42 -1.69 0.62
N VAL A 61 2.30 -2.01 1.28
CA VAL A 61 2.28 -2.83 2.50
C VAL A 61 1.61 -4.18 2.20
N SER A 62 1.98 -5.21 2.96
CA SER A 62 1.28 -6.51 2.95
C SER A 62 0.22 -6.53 4.05
N GLU A 63 -0.82 -7.35 3.86
CA GLU A 63 -1.62 -7.85 4.99
C GLU A 63 -0.79 -8.70 5.96
#